data_AF-A0A952ZZ40-F1
#
_entry.id   AF-A0A952ZZ40-F1
#
_cell.length_a   1.000
_cell.length_b   1.000
_cell.length_c   1.000
_cell.angle_alpha   90.00
_cell.angle_beta   90.00
_cell.angle_gamma   90.00
#
_symmetry.space_group_name_H-M   'P 1'
#
loop_
_entity.id
_entity.type
_entity.pdbx_description
1 polymer ?
#
loop_
_entity_poly.entity_id
_entity_poly.type
_entity_poly.pdbx_seq_one_letter_code
_entity_poly.pdbx_strand_id
1 'polypeptide(L)'
;MIRLLLLALCSLCLAGCGDHDLASSTIHAASEEEMASGRADLARRFGPEALAAYDVAIQELQLAGMDRGVAAAADRAAAMREIVDGKTVRAVEILGWQARRTRLQGEIKEFAALLEHDLALREKTAATGTSQTVIHRIENEQDILAKLRRLLGEAEQRLHGWQSGANPTP
;
A
#
# COMPACT_ATOMS: atom_id res chain seq x y z
N MET A 1 -41.87 -13.83 43.19
CA MET A 1 -40.48 -13.36 42.96
C MET A 1 -39.68 -14.20 41.96
N ILE A 2 -40.27 -15.12 41.19
CA ILE A 2 -39.54 -15.98 40.22
C ILE A 2 -39.73 -15.51 38.75
N ARG A 3 -40.70 -14.63 38.47
CA ARG A 3 -41.02 -14.18 37.10
C ARG A 3 -40.23 -12.97 36.59
N LEU A 4 -39.56 -12.21 37.47
CA LEU A 4 -38.75 -11.05 37.07
C LEU A 4 -37.29 -11.39 36.75
N LEU A 5 -36.80 -12.57 37.15
CA LEU A 5 -35.39 -12.96 36.94
C LEU A 5 -35.14 -13.63 35.57
N LEU A 6 -36.19 -14.11 34.92
CA LEU A 6 -36.11 -14.81 33.62
C LEU A 6 -36.18 -13.85 32.41
N LEU A 7 -36.62 -12.61 32.60
CA LEU A 7 -36.65 -11.61 31.53
C LEU A 7 -35.34 -10.82 31.37
N ALA A 8 -34.43 -10.89 32.34
CA ALA A 8 -33.13 -10.24 32.27
C ALA A 8 -32.05 -11.10 31.58
N LEU A 9 -32.27 -12.42 31.45
CA LEU A 9 -31.29 -13.33 30.83
C LEU A 9 -31.45 -13.49 29.30
N CYS A 10 -32.58 -13.08 28.72
CA CYS A 10 -32.81 -13.20 27.27
C CYS A 10 -32.34 -11.99 26.45
N SER A 11 -31.88 -10.91 27.07
CA SER A 11 -31.43 -9.70 26.36
C SER A 11 -29.94 -9.73 25.99
N LEU A 12 -29.17 -10.75 26.38
CA LEU A 12 -27.74 -10.86 26.04
C LEU A 12 -27.43 -11.67 24.78
N CYS A 13 -28.41 -12.27 24.11
CA CYS A 13 -28.17 -13.06 22.89
C CYS A 13 -28.33 -12.28 21.57
N LEU A 14 -28.46 -10.95 21.62
CA LEU A 14 -28.64 -10.09 20.43
C LEU A 14 -27.43 -9.21 20.09
N ALA A 15 -26.27 -9.45 20.70
CA ALA A 15 -25.02 -8.82 20.27
C ALA A 15 -24.43 -9.57 19.07
N GLY A 16 -25.00 -9.30 17.89
CA GLY A 16 -24.28 -9.22 16.62
C GLY A 16 -23.55 -10.48 16.12
N CYS A 17 -24.28 -11.42 15.51
CA CYS A 17 -23.78 -12.07 14.29
C CYS A 17 -23.83 -11.04 13.15
N GLY A 18 -23.02 -9.99 13.24
CA GLY A 18 -22.74 -9.15 12.08
C GLY A 18 -21.75 -9.90 11.20
N ASP A 19 -22.05 -10.06 9.91
CA ASP A 19 -21.05 -10.46 8.92
C ASP A 19 -19.85 -9.53 9.06
N HIS A 20 -18.82 -10.00 9.77
CA HIS A 20 -17.59 -9.25 9.92
C HIS A 20 -16.81 -9.41 8.61
N ASP A 21 -17.05 -8.49 7.68
CA ASP A 21 -16.25 -8.39 6.46
C ASP A 21 -14.81 -7.97 6.81
N LEU A 22 -13.84 -8.55 6.10
CA LEU A 22 -12.41 -8.27 6.25
C LEU A 22 -12.14 -6.76 6.21
N ALA A 23 -12.74 -6.07 5.25
CA ALA A 23 -12.53 -4.64 5.02
C ALA A 23 -12.88 -3.76 6.24
N SER A 24 -13.80 -4.21 7.09
CA SER A 24 -14.26 -3.52 8.30
C SER A 24 -13.48 -3.92 9.56
N SER A 25 -12.63 -4.94 9.48
CA SER A 25 -11.85 -5.43 10.62
C SER A 25 -10.83 -4.39 11.03
N THR A 26 -10.75 -4.09 12.33
CA THR A 26 -9.79 -3.12 12.88
C THR A 26 -8.44 -3.79 13.10
N ILE A 27 -7.38 -3.06 12.79
CA ILE A 27 -5.99 -3.46 13.00
C ILE A 27 -5.55 -2.96 14.37
N HIS A 28 -5.00 -3.87 15.17
CA HIS A 28 -4.32 -3.57 16.42
C HIS A 28 -2.82 -3.76 16.19
N ALA A 29 -2.05 -2.70 16.38
CA ALA A 29 -0.64 -2.64 16.02
C ALA A 29 0.18 -1.78 16.99
N ALA A 30 -0.21 -1.66 18.26
CA ALA A 30 0.55 -0.86 19.23
C ALA A 30 1.96 -1.45 19.48
N SER A 31 2.15 -2.74 19.19
CA SER A 31 3.46 -3.40 19.19
C SER A 31 3.64 -4.34 17.99
N GLU A 32 4.87 -4.79 17.76
CA GLU A 32 5.18 -5.80 16.74
C GLU A 32 4.46 -7.12 17.00
N GLU A 33 4.43 -7.56 18.26
CA GLU A 33 3.77 -8.80 18.68
C GLU A 33 2.25 -8.71 18.46
N GLU A 34 1.64 -7.59 18.84
CA GLU A 34 0.20 -7.37 18.64
C GLU A 34 -0.17 -7.35 17.16
N MET A 35 0.64 -6.67 16.32
CA MET A 35 0.42 -6.66 14.88
C MET A 35 0.57 -8.06 14.26
N ALA A 36 1.57 -8.83 14.70
CA ALA A 36 1.79 -10.20 14.22
C ALA A 36 0.63 -11.12 14.64
N SER A 37 0.18 -11.02 15.89
CA SER A 37 -0.97 -11.77 16.41
C SER A 37 -2.26 -11.39 15.68
N GLY A 38 -2.52 -10.09 15.50
CA GLY A 38 -3.67 -9.58 14.75
C GLY A 38 -3.68 -10.05 13.30
N ARG A 39 -2.53 -10.04 12.60
CA ARG A 39 -2.42 -10.61 11.25
C ARG A 39 -2.73 -12.10 11.25
N ALA A 40 -2.19 -12.87 12.20
CA ALA A 40 -2.44 -14.31 12.29
C ALA A 40 -3.93 -14.62 12.54
N ASP A 41 -4.60 -13.81 13.35
CA ASP A 41 -6.04 -13.92 13.59
C ASP A 41 -6.86 -13.59 12.34
N LEU A 42 -6.52 -12.53 11.62
CA LEU A 42 -7.15 -12.22 10.33
C LEU A 42 -6.96 -13.35 9.31
N ALA A 43 -5.74 -13.90 9.22
CA ALA A 43 -5.44 -14.99 8.28
C ALA A 43 -6.23 -16.26 8.61
N ARG A 44 -6.45 -16.54 9.90
CA ARG A 44 -7.28 -17.66 10.35
C ARG A 44 -8.75 -17.47 9.99
N ARG A 45 -9.26 -16.23 10.05
CA ARG A 45 -10.67 -15.91 9.81
C ARG A 45 -11.02 -15.83 8.33
N PHE A 46 -10.14 -15.26 7.51
CA PHE A 46 -10.43 -14.92 6.11
C PHE A 46 -9.57 -15.68 5.09
N GLY A 47 -8.52 -16.37 5.55
CA GLY A 47 -7.53 -17.01 4.68
C GLY A 47 -6.40 -16.04 4.27
N PRO A 48 -5.21 -16.57 3.93
CA PRO A 48 -4.05 -15.75 3.57
C PRO A 48 -4.23 -15.02 2.22
N GLU A 49 -4.94 -15.62 1.26
CA GLU A 49 -5.15 -15.00 -0.06
C GLU A 49 -5.98 -13.72 0.02
N ALA A 50 -6.98 -13.70 0.92
CA ALA A 50 -7.81 -12.52 1.16
C ALA A 50 -7.00 -11.34 1.73
N LEU A 51 -5.85 -11.61 2.36
CA LEU A 51 -4.99 -10.58 2.96
C LEU A 51 -3.91 -10.05 2.01
N ALA A 52 -3.81 -10.53 0.77
CA ALA A 52 -2.73 -10.12 -0.13
C ALA A 52 -2.69 -8.60 -0.36
N ALA A 53 -3.85 -7.96 -0.51
CA ALA A 53 -3.94 -6.51 -0.69
C ALA A 53 -3.51 -5.74 0.58
N TYR A 54 -3.92 -6.21 1.75
CA TYR A 54 -3.46 -5.70 3.04
C TYR A 54 -1.95 -5.83 3.24
N ASP A 55 -1.38 -7.02 2.95
CA ASP A 55 0.06 -7.27 3.10
C ASP A 55 0.88 -6.36 2.17
N VAL A 56 0.43 -6.16 0.93
CA VAL A 56 1.05 -5.19 0.00
C VAL A 56 0.96 -3.77 0.54
N ALA A 57 -0.17 -3.38 1.14
CA ALA A 57 -0.34 -2.06 1.71
C ALA A 57 0.62 -1.80 2.87
N ILE A 58 0.80 -2.77 3.76
CA ILE A 58 1.79 -2.71 4.85
C ILE A 58 3.21 -2.51 4.29
N GLN A 59 3.57 -3.24 3.24
CA GLN A 59 4.88 -3.11 2.60
C GLN A 59 5.10 -1.71 2.00
N GLU A 60 4.11 -1.17 1.28
CA GLU A 60 4.21 0.18 0.69
C GLU A 60 4.30 1.27 1.77
N LEU A 61 3.62 1.10 2.92
CA LEU A 61 3.75 2.01 4.05
C LEU A 61 5.14 1.96 4.70
N GLN A 62 5.76 0.77 4.76
CA GLN A 62 7.15 0.65 5.21
C GLN A 62 8.12 1.31 4.22
N LEU A 63 7.93 1.12 2.91
CA LEU A 63 8.75 1.78 1.88
C LEU A 63 8.62 3.31 1.94
N ALA A 64 7.41 3.84 2.18
CA ALA A 64 7.21 5.28 2.38
C ALA A 64 7.93 5.85 3.61
N GLY A 65 8.39 5.00 4.54
CA GLY A 65 9.31 5.41 5.61
C GLY A 65 10.71 5.76 5.07
N MET A 66 11.18 5.07 4.04
CA MET A 66 12.49 5.34 3.40
C MET A 66 12.50 6.71 2.73
N ASP A 67 11.43 7.05 2.02
CA ASP A 67 11.27 8.36 1.35
C ASP A 67 11.29 9.54 2.33
N ARG A 68 10.95 9.28 3.60
CA ARG A 68 10.98 10.26 4.71
C ARG A 68 12.34 10.31 5.44
N GLY A 69 13.35 9.62 4.93
CA GLY A 69 14.70 9.59 5.52
C GLY A 69 14.86 8.64 6.70
N VAL A 70 13.91 7.72 6.94
CA VAL A 70 14.01 6.73 8.02
C VAL A 70 14.86 5.54 7.54
N ALA A 71 16.16 5.58 7.86
CA ALA A 71 17.14 4.63 7.37
C ALA A 71 17.04 3.23 8.02
N ALA A 72 16.71 3.14 9.30
CA ALA A 72 16.63 1.87 10.00
C ALA A 72 15.29 1.15 9.76
N ALA A 73 15.35 -0.16 9.50
CA ALA A 73 14.16 -0.97 9.24
C ALA A 73 13.20 -1.03 10.45
N ALA A 74 13.74 -1.09 11.68
CA ALA A 74 12.95 -1.10 12.90
C ALA A 74 12.14 0.19 13.08
N ASP A 75 12.75 1.35 12.80
CA ASP A 75 12.11 2.65 12.91
C ASP A 75 11.01 2.81 11.84
N ARG A 76 11.23 2.28 10.63
CA ARG A 76 10.18 2.25 9.58
C ARG A 76 9.00 1.37 10.00
N ALA A 77 9.27 0.23 10.62
CA ALA A 77 8.22 -0.65 11.13
C ALA A 77 7.44 0.01 12.27
N ALA A 78 8.11 0.73 13.17
CA ALA A 78 7.47 1.50 14.24
C ALA A 78 6.57 2.62 13.68
N ALA A 79 7.08 3.44 12.77
CA ALA A 79 6.31 4.50 12.14
C ALA A 79 5.11 3.96 11.33
N MET A 80 5.27 2.82 10.66
CA MET A 80 4.16 2.16 9.97
C MET A 80 3.09 1.68 10.97
N ARG A 81 3.49 1.07 12.10
CA ARG A 81 2.57 0.65 13.15
C ARG A 81 1.74 1.80 13.70
N GLU A 82 2.37 2.93 14.01
CA GLU A 82 1.67 4.15 14.44
C GLU A 82 0.65 4.65 13.40
N ILE A 83 0.93 4.46 12.11
CA ILE A 83 0.01 4.83 11.04
C ILE A 83 -1.20 3.88 10.97
N VAL A 84 -1.02 2.58 11.19
CA VAL A 84 -2.08 1.59 10.95
C VAL A 84 -2.89 1.23 12.19
N ASP A 85 -2.38 1.49 13.39
CA ASP A 85 -3.06 1.16 14.64
C ASP A 85 -4.44 1.83 14.75
N GLY A 86 -5.44 1.04 15.13
CA GLY A 86 -6.84 1.47 15.24
C GLY A 86 -7.54 1.74 13.90
N LYS A 87 -6.90 1.50 12.75
CA LYS A 87 -7.54 1.65 11.43
C LYS A 87 -8.18 0.35 10.97
N THR A 88 -9.15 0.45 10.07
CA THR A 88 -9.70 -0.75 9.40
C THR A 88 -8.74 -1.26 8.32
N VAL A 89 -8.85 -2.55 7.96
CA VAL A 89 -8.11 -3.14 6.82
C VAL A 89 -8.29 -2.28 5.57
N ARG A 90 -9.52 -1.86 5.25
CA ARG A 90 -9.78 -0.98 4.09
C ARG A 90 -9.04 0.34 4.18
N ALA A 91 -9.01 0.98 5.35
CA ALA A 91 -8.29 2.23 5.53
C ALA A 91 -6.78 2.04 5.35
N VAL A 92 -6.22 0.93 5.85
CA VAL A 92 -4.81 0.58 5.66
C VAL A 92 -4.50 0.34 4.18
N GLU A 93 -5.35 -0.41 3.48
CA GLU A 93 -5.22 -0.63 2.04
C GLU A 93 -5.19 0.70 1.27
N ILE A 94 -6.16 1.59 1.52
CA ILE A 94 -6.20 2.93 0.91
C ILE A 94 -4.89 3.69 1.15
N LEU A 95 -4.39 3.69 2.38
CA LEU A 95 -3.13 4.35 2.72
C LEU A 95 -1.93 3.74 1.99
N GLY A 96 -1.88 2.41 1.85
CA GLY A 96 -0.83 1.72 1.10
C GLY A 96 -0.82 2.09 -0.38
N TRP A 97 -1.98 2.17 -1.03
CA TRP A 97 -2.04 2.59 -2.43
C TRP A 97 -1.73 4.09 -2.62
N GLN A 98 -2.08 4.93 -1.66
CA GLN A 98 -1.65 6.33 -1.66
C GLN A 98 -0.13 6.44 -1.55
N ALA A 99 0.49 5.66 -0.65
CA ALA A 99 1.94 5.58 -0.51
C ALA A 99 2.61 5.12 -1.80
N ARG A 100 2.09 4.03 -2.40
CA ARG A 100 2.56 3.52 -3.70
C ARG A 100 2.46 4.54 -4.81
N ARG A 101 1.33 5.26 -4.92
CA ARG A 101 1.13 6.32 -5.91
C ARG A 101 2.20 7.40 -5.75
N THR A 102 2.42 7.88 -4.53
CA THR A 102 3.43 8.91 -4.24
C THR A 102 4.85 8.43 -4.60
N ARG A 103 5.20 7.20 -4.22
CA ARG A 103 6.50 6.60 -4.57
C ARG A 103 6.71 6.52 -6.09
N LEU A 104 5.72 5.99 -6.82
CA LEU A 104 5.78 5.89 -8.28
C LEU A 104 5.88 7.25 -8.97
N GLN A 105 5.20 8.28 -8.46
CA GLN A 105 5.33 9.65 -8.96
C GLN A 105 6.76 10.18 -8.75
N GLY A 106 7.37 9.89 -7.60
CA GLY A 106 8.77 10.20 -7.32
C GLY A 106 9.73 9.51 -8.28
N GLU A 107 9.59 8.19 -8.45
CA GLU A 107 10.41 7.39 -9.37
C GLU A 107 10.28 7.88 -10.82
N ILE A 108 9.06 8.19 -11.28
CA ILE A 108 8.84 8.74 -12.64
C ILE A 108 9.58 10.07 -12.80
N LYS A 109 9.54 10.94 -11.79
CA LYS A 109 10.23 12.23 -11.84
C LYS A 109 11.75 12.04 -11.93
N GLU A 110 12.30 11.11 -11.16
CA GLU A 110 13.73 10.81 -11.18
C GLU A 110 14.18 10.25 -12.54
N PHE A 111 13.50 9.21 -13.04
CA PHE A 111 13.84 8.62 -14.34
C PHE A 111 13.59 9.58 -15.51
N ALA A 112 12.61 10.47 -15.41
CA ALA A 112 12.40 11.50 -16.42
C ALA A 112 13.57 12.49 -16.47
N ALA A 113 14.12 12.87 -15.32
CA ALA A 113 15.28 13.75 -15.25
C ALA A 113 16.56 13.08 -15.78
N LEU A 114 16.75 11.78 -15.50
CA LEU A 114 17.85 10.99 -16.07
C LEU A 114 17.75 10.92 -17.60
N LEU A 115 16.56 10.61 -18.11
CA LEU A 115 16.31 10.56 -19.55
C LEU A 115 16.55 11.92 -20.23
N GLU A 116 16.11 13.02 -19.61
CA GLU A 116 16.35 14.37 -20.12
C GLU A 116 17.85 14.67 -20.21
N HIS A 117 18.62 14.33 -19.17
CA HIS A 117 20.07 14.48 -19.17
C HIS A 117 20.73 13.69 -20.31
N ASP A 118 20.33 12.45 -20.50
CA ASP A 118 20.92 11.56 -21.50
C ASP A 118 20.55 11.94 -22.94
N LEU A 119 19.32 12.42 -23.16
CA LEU A 119 18.91 13.01 -24.42
C LEU A 119 19.75 14.26 -24.75
N ALA A 120 19.98 15.14 -23.77
CA ALA A 120 20.82 16.31 -23.95
C ALA A 120 22.29 15.94 -24.24
N LEU A 121 22.78 14.85 -23.64
CA LEU A 121 24.12 14.33 -23.94
C LEU A 121 24.20 13.81 -25.39
N ARG A 122 23.21 13.04 -25.84
CA ARG A 122 23.11 12.54 -27.23
C ARG A 122 23.13 13.69 -28.24
N GLU A 123 22.40 14.76 -27.97
CA GLU A 123 22.39 15.95 -28.84
C GLU A 123 23.77 16.61 -28.92
N LYS A 124 24.45 16.79 -27.79
CA LYS A 124 25.80 17.37 -27.73
C LYS A 124 26.84 16.52 -28.48
N THR A 125 26.72 15.20 -28.43
CA THR A 125 27.67 14.28 -29.08
C THR A 125 27.24 13.86 -30.48
N ALA A 126 26.14 14.38 -31.03
CA ALA A 126 25.62 13.97 -32.33
C ALA A 126 26.63 14.17 -33.47
N ALA A 127 27.38 15.27 -33.45
CA ALA A 127 28.37 15.58 -34.49
C ALA A 127 29.65 14.72 -34.39
N THR A 128 30.00 14.25 -33.20
CA THR A 128 31.22 13.49 -32.94
C THR A 128 30.98 11.98 -32.79
N GLY A 129 29.72 11.55 -32.88
CA GLY A 129 29.27 10.19 -32.58
C GLY A 129 28.86 10.05 -31.12
N THR A 130 27.59 9.68 -30.89
CA THR A 130 27.09 9.34 -29.55
C THR A 130 27.53 7.93 -29.18
N SER A 131 28.00 7.75 -27.95
CA SER A 131 28.37 6.43 -27.43
C SER A 131 27.18 5.47 -27.43
N GLN A 132 27.42 4.22 -27.82
CA GLN A 132 26.42 3.15 -27.79
C GLN A 132 25.83 2.93 -26.38
N THR A 133 26.63 3.18 -25.33
CA THR A 133 26.16 3.10 -23.93
C THR A 133 25.06 4.13 -23.64
N VAL A 134 25.17 5.35 -24.17
CA VAL A 134 24.16 6.40 -23.97
C VAL A 134 22.88 6.04 -24.72
N ILE A 135 23.00 5.51 -25.94
CA ILE A 135 21.85 5.05 -26.73
C ILE A 135 21.07 3.97 -25.98
N HIS A 136 21.77 2.94 -25.48
CA HIS A 136 21.12 1.87 -24.72
C HIS A 136 20.52 2.35 -23.40
N ARG A 137 21.14 3.32 -22.72
CA ARG A 137 20.58 3.88 -21.49
C ARG A 137 19.29 4.65 -21.75
N ILE A 138 19.23 5.45 -22.82
CA ILE A 138 18.01 6.14 -23.24
C ILE A 138 16.87 5.15 -23.50
N GLU A 139 17.14 4.07 -24.25
CA GLU A 139 16.13 3.03 -24.54
C GLU A 139 15.62 2.38 -23.25
N ASN A 140 16.54 1.99 -22.36
CA ASN A 140 16.19 1.38 -21.08
C ASN A 140 15.41 2.33 -20.16
N GLU A 141 15.78 3.61 -20.09
CA GLU A 141 15.07 4.62 -19.30
C GLU A 141 13.66 4.87 -19.84
N GLN A 142 13.47 4.87 -21.17
CA GLN A 142 12.15 4.95 -21.79
C GLN A 142 11.26 3.75 -21.42
N ASP A 143 11.81 2.54 -21.47
CA ASP A 143 11.09 1.31 -21.09
C ASP A 143 10.70 1.32 -19.60
N ILE A 144 11.62 1.75 -18.74
CA ILE A 144 11.35 1.90 -17.30
C ILE A 144 10.25 2.93 -17.08
N LEU A 145 10.32 4.10 -17.72
CA LEU A 145 9.27 5.13 -17.60
C LEU A 145 7.91 4.65 -18.08
N ALA A 146 7.85 3.90 -19.17
CA ALA A 146 6.61 3.30 -19.66
C ALA A 146 6.02 2.33 -18.62
N LYS A 147 6.86 1.47 -18.02
CA LYS A 147 6.45 0.55 -16.96
C LYS A 147 5.95 1.29 -15.71
N LEU A 148 6.68 2.30 -15.25
CA LEU A 148 6.30 3.08 -14.07
C LEU A 148 4.97 3.82 -14.27
N ARG A 149 4.76 4.43 -15.44
CA ARG A 149 3.49 5.10 -15.78
C ARG A 149 2.30 4.13 -15.78
N ARG A 150 2.49 2.91 -16.28
CA ARG A 150 1.46 1.86 -16.24
C ARG A 150 1.12 1.50 -14.79
N LEU A 151 2.12 1.25 -13.95
CA LEU A 151 1.92 0.95 -12.53
C LEU A 151 1.25 2.10 -11.77
N LEU A 152 1.56 3.35 -12.12
CA LEU A 152 0.90 4.52 -11.56
C LEU A 152 -0.58 4.56 -11.94
N GLY A 153 -0.90 4.33 -13.21
CA GLY A 153 -2.28 4.25 -13.69
C GLY A 153 -3.09 3.16 -12.98
N GLU A 154 -2.50 1.99 -12.76
CA GLU A 154 -3.13 0.90 -11.98
C GLU A 154 -3.43 1.34 -10.53
N ALA A 155 -2.48 2.01 -9.87
CA ALA A 155 -2.68 2.52 -8.52
C ALA A 155 -3.78 3.60 -8.45
N GLU A 156 -3.80 4.51 -9.41
CA GLU A 156 -4.83 5.56 -9.50
C GLU A 156 -6.23 4.97 -9.77
N GLN A 157 -6.32 3.96 -10.64
CA GLN A 157 -7.58 3.24 -10.88
C GLN A 157 -8.11 2.57 -9.62
N ARG A 158 -7.25 1.90 -8.83
CA ARG A 158 -7.68 1.29 -7.56
C ARG A 158 -8.17 2.32 -6.56
N LEU A 159 -7.43 3.43 -6.40
CA LEU A 159 -7.83 4.53 -5.52
C LEU A 159 -9.17 5.15 -5.96
N HIS A 160 -9.38 5.32 -7.26
CA HIS A 160 -10.63 5.85 -7.80
C HIS A 160 -11.80 4.88 -7.61
N GLY A 161 -11.56 3.56 -7.71
CA GLY A 161 -12.53 2.53 -7.39
C GLY A 161 -13.10 2.70 -5.97
N TRP A 162 -12.22 2.90 -4.98
CA TRP A 162 -12.64 3.16 -3.61
C TRP A 162 -13.40 4.48 -3.40
N GLN A 163 -13.05 5.53 -4.13
CA GLN A 163 -13.76 6.82 -4.07
C GLN A 163 -15.16 6.75 -4.68
N SER A 164 -15.35 5.90 -5.69
CA SER A 164 -16.63 5.70 -6.39
C SER A 164 -17.52 4.65 -5.73
N GLY A 165 -17.06 4.00 -4.65
CA GLY A 165 -17.78 2.93 -3.97
C GLY A 165 -17.77 1.59 -4.71
N ALA A 166 -17.02 1.48 -5.82
CA ALA A 166 -16.76 0.21 -6.48
C ALA A 166 -15.69 -0.56 -5.69
N ASN A 167 -15.94 -1.85 -5.40
CA ASN A 167 -14.87 -2.71 -4.91
C ASN A 167 -13.85 -2.88 -6.04
N PRO A 168 -12.60 -2.40 -5.90
CA PRO A 168 -11.59 -2.63 -6.91
C PRO A 168 -11.33 -4.13 -7.00
N THR A 169 -11.33 -4.66 -8.22
CA THR A 169 -11.01 -6.06 -8.47
C THR A 169 -9.57 -6.38 -8.04
N PRO A 170 -9.34 -7.60 -7.50
CA PRO A 170 -8.02 -8.04 -7.05
C PRO A 170 -6.96 -8.02 -8.15
#